data_AF-A0A7S3PYQ0-F1
#
_entry.id   AF-A0A7S3PYQ0-F1
#
_cell.length_a   1.000
_cell.length_b   1.000
_cell.length_c   1.000
_cell.angle_alpha   90.00
_cell.angle_beta   90.00
_cell.angle_gamma   90.00
#
_symmetry.space_group_name_H-M   'P 1'
#
loop_
_entity.id
_entity.type
_entity.pdbx_description
1 polymer ?
#
loop_
_entity_poly.entity_id
_entity_poly.type
_entity_poly.pdbx_seq_one_letter_code
_entity_poly.pdbx_strand_id
1 'polypeptide(L)'
;MRLLRSSLPVILCLSSIICTHVNALSSLASSSASIQYAPLPTAEADRAFRYASSLEKAGLTRTAHAAYHEAATLYQCFLDSTDFDHVTDVDQTSDVKRFMLYSCMKLAFFSNDALSDPKAALRLYREAASMEVQSAEAFDGIGTSIEACVGNLEEAVAAYRVAFDLRNESDSPSGTIAFHLGVALERLGMEEEAEVLMDRLRRSEASYACLVDSWGYVRWHTRRKDSKQLNLYMGTRNMLQLGIESAMDLVKEADGLVCEFGVASGRSTRMLQELLPLDCMLNGFDTFTGLPLPWQDLPAGSFSTDGAIPNIEGEVKFYSGLFRDTIPEFLRKIEKTETEEKFRPLAFANIDVLMYGSTLDILESMHSRVVPGTIITFGDYMCHSSWRQDEFRAWRECCKRFGWSYEYIGFSLATKQVIVRVTSA
;
A
#
# COMPACT_ATOMS: atom_id res chain seq x y z
N MET A 1 -31.85 -2.69 -9.15
CA MET A 1 -32.34 -2.17 -7.83
C MET A 1 -31.96 -3.13 -6.69
N ARG A 2 -30.70 -3.08 -6.21
CA ARG A 2 -30.26 -3.68 -4.94
C ARG A 2 -29.09 -2.84 -4.37
N LEU A 3 -29.50 -1.83 -3.60
CA LEU A 3 -28.90 -1.33 -2.35
C LEU A 3 -27.36 -1.14 -2.28
N LEU A 4 -26.89 -0.01 -2.80
CA LEU A 4 -25.96 0.88 -2.07
C LEU A 4 -26.77 1.68 -1.04
N ARG A 5 -27.01 1.13 0.16
CA ARG A 5 -27.40 1.94 1.32
C ARG A 5 -26.84 1.36 2.62
N SER A 6 -26.44 2.29 3.47
CA SER A 6 -25.90 2.19 4.82
C SER A 6 -24.37 2.01 4.85
N SER A 7 -23.56 2.98 5.28
CA SER A 7 -23.81 3.92 6.38
C SER A 7 -22.98 5.22 6.29
N LEU A 8 -23.61 6.27 6.83
CA LEU A 8 -23.16 7.62 7.21
C LEU A 8 -23.28 8.80 6.22
N PRO A 9 -23.69 9.98 6.74
CA PRO A 9 -24.64 10.88 6.10
C PRO A 9 -23.99 12.23 5.79
N VAL A 10 -23.55 12.42 4.55
CA VAL A 10 -23.16 13.76 4.05
C VAL A 10 -23.76 14.02 2.64
N ILE A 11 -24.24 12.98 1.96
CA ILE A 11 -24.67 13.06 0.54
C ILE A 11 -26.13 13.55 0.36
N LEU A 12 -26.95 13.59 1.42
CA LEU A 12 -28.33 14.11 1.32
C LEU A 12 -28.43 15.65 1.24
N CYS A 13 -27.32 16.38 1.33
CA CYS A 13 -27.32 17.83 1.15
C CYS A 13 -27.13 18.27 -0.31
N LEU A 14 -26.58 17.44 -1.20
CA LEU A 14 -26.34 17.83 -2.60
C LEU A 14 -27.49 17.46 -3.54
N SER A 15 -28.25 16.39 -3.26
CA SER A 15 -29.43 16.05 -4.06
C SER A 15 -30.65 16.94 -3.77
N SER A 16 -30.69 17.61 -2.62
CA SER A 16 -31.77 18.53 -2.25
C SER A 16 -31.53 19.97 -2.74
N ILE A 17 -30.26 20.38 -2.90
CA ILE A 17 -29.88 21.68 -3.48
C ILE A 17 -30.07 21.69 -5.01
N ILE A 18 -29.88 20.54 -5.69
CA ILE A 18 -30.09 20.46 -7.15
C ILE A 18 -31.59 20.33 -7.50
N CYS A 19 -32.41 19.74 -6.62
CA CYS A 19 -33.82 19.48 -6.93
C CYS A 19 -34.78 20.62 -6.50
N THR A 20 -34.35 21.57 -5.66
CA THR A 20 -35.18 22.71 -5.24
C THR A 20 -35.06 23.96 -6.14
N HIS A 21 -34.18 23.94 -7.15
CA HIS A 21 -34.09 25.03 -8.15
C HIS A 21 -34.77 24.73 -9.49
N VAL A 22 -35.35 23.53 -9.67
CA VAL A 22 -36.00 23.14 -10.94
C VAL A 22 -37.50 23.41 -10.96
N ASN A 23 -38.16 23.56 -9.79
CA ASN A 23 -39.62 23.72 -9.70
C ASN A 23 -40.13 25.16 -9.49
N ALA A 24 -39.27 26.19 -9.60
CA ALA A 24 -39.66 27.60 -9.45
C ALA A 24 -39.71 28.41 -10.77
N LEU A 25 -39.61 27.75 -11.94
CA LEU A 25 -39.56 28.42 -13.25
C LEU A 25 -40.61 27.91 -14.27
N SER A 26 -41.75 27.38 -13.80
CA SER A 26 -42.83 26.90 -14.67
C SER A 26 -44.05 27.85 -14.76
N SER A 27 -43.83 29.16 -14.69
CA SER A 27 -44.92 30.13 -14.93
C SER A 27 -44.47 31.43 -15.61
N LEU A 28 -43.68 31.37 -16.68
CA LEU A 28 -43.47 32.51 -17.60
C LEU A 28 -43.15 31.98 -19.00
N ALA A 29 -44.16 31.41 -19.67
CA ALA A 29 -44.08 31.10 -21.09
C ALA A 29 -44.44 32.33 -21.91
N SER A 30 -43.44 33.06 -22.40
CA SER A 30 -43.44 33.62 -23.76
C SER A 30 -42.12 34.35 -24.03
N SER A 31 -41.50 33.99 -25.15
CA SER A 31 -40.23 34.47 -25.70
C SER A 31 -38.95 33.98 -25.00
N SER A 32 -38.18 33.13 -25.67
CA SER A 32 -36.71 33.14 -25.67
C SER A 32 -36.16 32.02 -26.56
N ALA A 33 -34.95 32.27 -27.05
CA ALA A 33 -34.19 31.51 -28.02
C ALA A 33 -34.11 30.01 -27.70
N SER A 34 -33.93 29.20 -28.75
CA SER A 34 -33.43 27.83 -28.65
C SER A 34 -32.11 27.84 -27.88
N ILE A 35 -32.16 27.51 -26.58
CA ILE A 35 -30.97 27.21 -25.80
C ILE A 35 -30.45 25.88 -26.36
N GLN A 36 -29.42 25.96 -27.21
CA GLN A 36 -28.57 24.81 -27.47
C GLN A 36 -27.90 24.47 -26.14
N TYR A 37 -28.30 23.37 -25.51
CA TYR A 37 -27.50 22.78 -24.45
C TYR A 37 -26.11 22.52 -25.02
N ALA A 38 -25.07 22.95 -24.31
CA ALA A 38 -23.72 22.57 -24.67
C ALA A 38 -23.67 21.03 -24.78
N PRO A 39 -22.98 20.46 -25.78
CA PRO A 39 -22.83 19.02 -25.85
C PRO A 39 -22.27 18.52 -24.52
N LEU A 40 -22.86 17.43 -24.00
CA LEU A 40 -22.38 16.79 -22.77
C LEU A 40 -20.88 16.52 -22.91
N PRO A 41 -20.08 16.66 -21.85
CA PRO A 41 -18.64 16.53 -21.97
C PRO A 41 -18.28 15.14 -22.52
N THR A 42 -17.58 15.08 -23.64
CA THR A 42 -17.22 13.82 -24.30
C THR A 42 -16.25 13.03 -23.41
N ALA A 43 -16.43 11.73 -23.20
CA ALA A 43 -15.47 10.87 -22.49
C ALA A 43 -15.10 11.25 -21.04
N GLU A 44 -16.10 11.59 -20.21
CA GLU A 44 -15.89 11.83 -18.77
C GLU A 44 -15.23 10.64 -18.05
N ALA A 45 -15.66 9.41 -18.31
CA ALA A 45 -15.10 8.22 -17.68
C ALA A 45 -13.60 8.08 -17.99
N ASP A 46 -13.21 8.29 -19.25
CA ASP A 46 -11.84 8.14 -19.73
C ASP A 46 -10.93 9.24 -19.16
N ARG A 47 -11.48 10.45 -18.95
CA ARG A 47 -10.78 11.53 -18.26
C ARG A 47 -10.57 11.20 -16.79
N ALA A 48 -11.62 10.79 -16.08
CA ALA A 48 -11.54 10.42 -14.67
C ALA A 48 -10.52 9.28 -14.46
N PHE A 49 -10.53 8.28 -15.35
CA PHE A 49 -9.58 7.17 -15.32
C PHE A 49 -8.13 7.64 -15.50
N ARG A 50 -7.85 8.43 -16.56
CA ARG A 50 -6.50 8.97 -16.79
C ARG A 50 -6.03 9.87 -15.66
N TYR A 51 -6.93 10.67 -15.10
CA TYR A 51 -6.65 11.51 -13.95
C TYR A 51 -6.31 10.68 -12.71
N ALA A 52 -7.09 9.62 -12.43
CA ALA A 52 -6.81 8.69 -11.36
C ALA A 52 -5.42 8.04 -11.48
N SER A 53 -5.06 7.57 -12.69
CA SER A 53 -3.72 7.01 -12.95
C SER A 53 -2.61 8.04 -12.78
N SER A 54 -2.84 9.31 -13.13
CA SER A 54 -1.88 10.40 -12.90
C SER A 54 -1.68 10.69 -11.41
N LEU A 55 -2.77 10.74 -10.64
CA LEU A 55 -2.74 10.96 -9.19
C LEU A 55 -2.05 9.81 -8.46
N GLU A 56 -2.29 8.58 -8.90
CA GLU A 56 -1.60 7.40 -8.39
C GLU A 56 -0.08 7.51 -8.56
N LYS A 57 0.40 7.88 -9.76
CA LYS A 57 1.84 8.10 -10.00
C LYS A 57 2.41 9.21 -9.12
N ALA A 58 1.62 10.24 -8.83
CA ALA A 58 1.99 11.33 -7.94
C ALA A 58 1.92 10.95 -6.43
N GLY A 59 1.58 9.71 -6.08
CA GLY A 59 1.47 9.25 -4.69
C GLY A 59 0.25 9.80 -3.95
N LEU A 60 -0.72 10.39 -4.66
CA LEU A 60 -1.94 10.99 -4.10
C LEU A 60 -3.06 9.96 -3.97
N THR A 61 -2.83 8.91 -3.20
CA THR A 61 -3.65 7.70 -3.21
C THR A 61 -5.13 7.93 -2.83
N ARG A 62 -5.43 8.80 -1.86
CA ARG A 62 -6.83 9.13 -1.50
C ARG A 62 -7.57 9.78 -2.66
N THR A 63 -6.94 10.74 -3.32
CA THR A 63 -7.53 11.44 -4.48
C THR A 63 -7.61 10.52 -5.69
N ALA A 64 -6.61 9.67 -5.91
CA ALA A 64 -6.63 8.64 -6.95
C ALA A 64 -7.78 7.65 -6.73
N HIS A 65 -8.01 7.21 -5.48
CA HIS A 65 -9.14 6.36 -5.12
C HIS A 65 -10.47 7.03 -5.46
N ALA A 66 -10.68 8.30 -5.10
CA ALA A 66 -11.88 9.03 -5.46
C ALA A 66 -12.09 9.14 -6.99
N ALA A 67 -11.02 9.40 -7.74
CA ALA A 67 -11.08 9.51 -9.20
C ALA A 67 -11.34 8.13 -9.89
N TYR A 68 -10.77 7.03 -9.37
CA TYR A 68 -11.12 5.69 -9.85
C TYR A 68 -12.57 5.33 -9.53
N HIS A 69 -13.11 5.81 -8.41
CA HIS A 69 -14.53 5.59 -8.06
C HIS A 69 -15.45 6.35 -9.03
N GLU A 70 -15.12 7.60 -9.36
CA GLU A 70 -15.80 8.37 -10.39
C GLU A 70 -15.77 7.65 -11.74
N ALA A 71 -14.59 7.22 -12.18
CA ALA A 71 -14.43 6.46 -13.43
C ALA A 71 -15.28 5.18 -13.45
N ALA A 72 -15.22 4.36 -12.39
CA ALA A 72 -16.00 3.12 -12.28
C ALA A 72 -17.51 3.39 -12.34
N THR A 73 -17.98 4.44 -11.66
CA THR A 73 -19.39 4.84 -11.66
C THR A 73 -19.85 5.24 -13.07
N LEU A 74 -19.05 6.03 -13.77
CA LEU A 74 -19.36 6.50 -15.11
C LEU A 74 -19.36 5.35 -16.14
N TYR A 75 -18.40 4.43 -16.06
CA TYR A 75 -18.42 3.23 -16.90
C TYR A 75 -19.62 2.34 -16.61
N GLN A 76 -20.03 2.19 -15.35
CA GLN A 76 -21.24 1.44 -15.01
C GLN A 76 -22.50 2.12 -15.58
N CYS A 77 -22.59 3.46 -15.54
CA CYS A 77 -23.70 4.19 -16.16
C CYS A 77 -23.79 3.92 -17.67
N PHE A 78 -22.65 3.90 -18.37
CA PHE A 78 -22.59 3.52 -19.78
C PHE A 78 -23.07 2.08 -20.03
N LEU A 79 -22.66 1.14 -19.18
CA LEU A 79 -23.07 -0.27 -19.32
C LEU A 79 -24.57 -0.51 -19.03
N ASP A 80 -25.17 0.33 -18.18
CA ASP A 80 -26.56 0.17 -17.74
C ASP A 80 -27.59 0.84 -18.68
N SER A 81 -27.19 1.84 -19.46
CA SER A 81 -28.12 2.60 -20.31
C SER A 81 -27.45 3.24 -21.53
N THR A 82 -28.14 3.21 -22.67
CA THR A 82 -27.75 3.86 -23.92
C THR A 82 -27.82 5.40 -23.86
N ASP A 83 -28.46 5.97 -22.83
CA ASP A 83 -28.50 7.42 -22.65
C ASP A 83 -27.10 8.01 -22.29
N PHE A 84 -26.14 7.14 -21.97
CA PHE A 84 -24.79 7.50 -21.54
C PHE A 84 -23.70 7.23 -22.59
N ASP A 85 -24.05 7.06 -23.87
CA ASP A 85 -23.07 6.83 -24.95
C ASP A 85 -21.99 7.92 -25.08
N HIS A 86 -22.23 9.11 -24.55
CA HIS A 86 -21.29 10.24 -24.55
C HIS A 86 -20.22 10.17 -23.44
N VAL A 87 -20.38 9.28 -22.46
CA VAL A 87 -19.57 9.25 -21.23
C VAL A 87 -18.19 8.61 -21.44
N THR A 88 -18.01 7.85 -22.52
CA THR A 88 -16.74 7.21 -22.89
C THR A 88 -16.56 7.25 -24.40
N ASP A 89 -15.33 7.46 -24.87
CA ASP A 89 -14.95 7.32 -26.29
C ASP A 89 -14.47 5.88 -26.59
N VAL A 90 -14.61 4.95 -25.63
CA VAL A 90 -14.20 3.56 -25.81
C VAL A 90 -15.23 2.83 -26.67
N ASP A 91 -14.83 2.53 -27.90
CA ASP A 91 -15.69 1.96 -28.95
C ASP A 91 -16.33 0.60 -28.62
N GLN A 92 -15.69 -0.20 -27.75
CA GLN A 92 -16.13 -1.57 -27.47
C GLN A 92 -16.62 -1.73 -26.03
N THR A 93 -17.84 -2.24 -25.87
CA THR A 93 -18.41 -2.58 -24.55
C THR A 93 -17.51 -3.54 -23.76
N SER A 94 -16.80 -4.45 -24.44
CA SER A 94 -15.82 -5.34 -23.82
C SER A 94 -14.63 -4.60 -23.21
N ASP A 95 -14.18 -3.51 -23.83
CA ASP A 95 -13.09 -2.69 -23.32
C ASP A 95 -13.56 -1.80 -22.17
N VAL A 96 -14.80 -1.29 -22.22
CA VAL A 96 -15.40 -0.59 -21.08
C VAL A 96 -15.49 -1.51 -19.85
N LYS A 97 -15.92 -2.77 -20.02
CA LYS A 97 -15.93 -3.76 -18.94
C LYS A 97 -14.53 -4.00 -18.36
N ARG A 98 -13.48 -3.97 -19.18
CA ARG A 98 -12.08 -4.09 -18.71
C ARG A 98 -11.61 -2.85 -17.93
N PHE A 99 -11.95 -1.64 -18.39
CA PHE A 99 -11.63 -0.41 -17.65
C PHE A 99 -12.38 -0.34 -16.32
N MET A 100 -13.64 -0.78 -16.30
CA MET A 100 -14.43 -0.88 -15.07
C MET A 100 -13.82 -1.90 -14.11
N LEU A 101 -13.50 -3.12 -14.59
CA LEU A 101 -12.82 -4.16 -13.81
C LEU A 101 -11.51 -3.63 -13.22
N TYR A 102 -10.67 -2.98 -14.04
CA TYR A 102 -9.42 -2.38 -13.58
C TYR A 102 -9.69 -1.35 -12.48
N SER A 103 -10.65 -0.44 -12.68
CA SER A 103 -11.00 0.58 -11.69
C SER A 103 -11.45 -0.03 -10.37
N CYS A 104 -12.32 -1.06 -10.40
CA CYS A 104 -12.72 -1.82 -9.21
C CYS A 104 -11.53 -2.48 -8.50
N MET A 105 -10.61 -3.09 -9.26
CA MET A 105 -9.39 -3.68 -8.70
C MET A 105 -8.47 -2.63 -8.05
N LYS A 106 -8.32 -1.45 -8.66
CA LYS A 106 -7.53 -0.34 -8.07
C LYS A 106 -8.16 0.21 -6.80
N LEU A 107 -9.47 0.38 -6.79
CA LEU A 107 -10.22 0.76 -5.60
C LEU A 107 -10.00 -0.27 -4.48
N ALA A 108 -10.12 -1.56 -4.79
CA ALA A 108 -9.94 -2.63 -3.83
C ALA A 108 -8.52 -2.64 -3.24
N PHE A 109 -7.51 -2.54 -4.11
CA PHE A 109 -6.11 -2.45 -3.71
C PHE A 109 -5.86 -1.26 -2.77
N PHE A 110 -6.27 -0.05 -3.15
CA PHE A 110 -6.06 1.13 -2.30
C PHE A 110 -6.85 1.09 -1.00
N SER A 111 -8.06 0.50 -1.02
CA SER A 111 -8.85 0.30 0.20
C SER A 111 -8.08 -0.53 1.23
N ASN A 112 -7.44 -1.64 0.84
CA ASN A 112 -6.61 -2.40 1.78
C ASN A 112 -5.29 -1.68 2.10
N ASP A 113 -4.56 -1.28 1.05
CA ASP A 113 -3.18 -0.83 1.19
C ASP A 113 -3.04 0.54 1.86
N ALA A 114 -3.77 1.53 1.36
CA ALA A 114 -3.56 2.93 1.66
C ALA A 114 -4.62 3.53 2.58
N LEU A 115 -5.77 2.87 2.72
CA LEU A 115 -6.90 3.34 3.53
C LEU A 115 -7.18 2.46 4.75
N SER A 116 -6.45 1.36 4.94
CA SER A 116 -6.63 0.45 6.08
C SER A 116 -8.03 -0.15 6.19
N ASP A 117 -8.72 -0.34 5.06
CA ASP A 117 -10.07 -0.92 4.99
C ASP A 117 -10.10 -2.21 4.13
N PRO A 118 -9.62 -3.34 4.69
CA PRO A 118 -9.66 -4.64 4.01
C PRO A 118 -11.10 -5.14 3.79
N LYS A 119 -12.09 -4.64 4.55
CA LYS A 119 -13.49 -5.00 4.35
C LYS A 119 -14.07 -4.34 3.11
N ALA A 120 -13.72 -3.09 2.84
CA ALA A 120 -14.04 -2.43 1.58
C ALA A 120 -13.33 -3.11 0.42
N ALA A 121 -12.05 -3.45 0.57
CA ALA A 121 -11.29 -4.19 -0.43
C ALA A 121 -11.98 -5.51 -0.80
N LEU A 122 -12.39 -6.30 0.21
CA LEU A 122 -13.11 -7.55 0.02
C LEU A 122 -14.43 -7.36 -0.78
N ARG A 123 -15.21 -6.30 -0.48
CA ARG A 123 -16.45 -6.02 -1.23
C ARG A 123 -16.15 -5.69 -2.69
N LEU A 124 -15.15 -4.84 -2.94
CA LEU A 124 -14.76 -4.40 -4.28
C LEU A 124 -14.16 -5.55 -5.12
N TYR A 125 -13.37 -6.44 -4.50
CA TYR A 125 -12.88 -7.63 -5.19
C TYR A 125 -14.00 -8.65 -5.50
N ARG A 126 -14.99 -8.81 -4.62
CA ARG A 126 -16.17 -9.63 -4.91
C ARG A 126 -17.01 -9.05 -6.05
N GLU A 127 -17.13 -7.72 -6.11
CA GLU A 127 -17.78 -7.03 -7.22
C GLU A 127 -17.03 -7.28 -8.53
N ALA A 128 -15.70 -7.07 -8.53
CA ALA A 128 -14.83 -7.37 -9.66
C ALA A 128 -14.93 -8.85 -10.12
N ALA A 129 -14.94 -9.80 -9.18
CA ALA A 129 -15.06 -11.23 -9.49
C ALA A 129 -16.45 -11.62 -10.06
N SER A 130 -17.49 -10.83 -9.79
CA SER A 130 -18.85 -11.05 -10.30
C SER A 130 -19.06 -10.54 -11.72
N MET A 131 -18.10 -9.82 -12.28
CA MET A 131 -18.15 -9.33 -13.65
C MET A 131 -18.03 -10.47 -14.65
N GLU A 132 -18.58 -10.28 -15.84
CA GLU A 132 -18.45 -11.25 -16.94
C GLU A 132 -16.98 -11.54 -17.29
N VAL A 133 -16.11 -10.54 -17.17
CA VAL A 133 -14.67 -10.69 -17.36
C VAL A 133 -14.09 -11.32 -16.09
N GLN A 134 -13.93 -12.64 -16.11
CA GLN A 134 -13.31 -13.38 -15.01
C GLN A 134 -11.85 -12.96 -14.82
N SER A 135 -11.46 -12.72 -13.57
CA SER A 135 -10.12 -12.24 -13.20
C SER A 135 -9.59 -13.07 -12.03
N ALA A 136 -8.50 -13.80 -12.27
CA ALA A 136 -7.83 -14.56 -11.22
C ALA A 136 -7.34 -13.65 -10.08
N GLU A 137 -6.87 -12.45 -10.43
CA GLU A 137 -6.42 -11.42 -9.50
C GLU A 137 -7.55 -10.89 -8.63
N ALA A 138 -8.79 -10.87 -9.12
CA ALA A 138 -9.93 -10.50 -8.28
C ALA A 138 -10.16 -11.56 -7.19
N PHE A 139 -10.10 -12.85 -7.53
CA PHE A 139 -10.21 -13.95 -6.55
C PHE A 139 -9.02 -14.03 -5.59
N ASP A 140 -7.80 -13.78 -6.06
CA ASP A 140 -6.62 -13.63 -5.20
C ASP A 140 -6.78 -12.43 -4.24
N GLY A 141 -7.30 -11.31 -4.75
CA GLY A 141 -7.69 -10.14 -3.96
C GLY A 141 -8.75 -10.43 -2.89
N ILE A 142 -9.72 -11.30 -3.17
CA ILE A 142 -10.71 -11.78 -2.17
C ILE A 142 -9.98 -12.51 -1.05
N GLY A 143 -9.14 -13.49 -1.38
CA GLY A 143 -8.41 -14.27 -0.38
C GLY A 143 -7.52 -13.39 0.51
N THR A 144 -6.69 -12.53 -0.10
CA THR A 144 -5.80 -11.63 0.63
C THR A 144 -6.57 -10.64 1.50
N SER A 145 -7.73 -10.16 1.05
CA SER A 145 -8.58 -9.26 1.84
C SER A 145 -9.28 -9.97 3.02
N ILE A 146 -9.69 -11.23 2.85
CA ILE A 146 -10.23 -12.05 3.95
C ILE A 146 -9.15 -12.23 5.02
N GLU A 147 -7.92 -12.58 4.63
CA GLU A 147 -6.82 -12.74 5.55
C GLU A 147 -6.43 -11.42 6.24
N ALA A 148 -6.42 -10.31 5.50
CA ALA A 148 -6.19 -8.98 6.05
C ALA A 148 -7.24 -8.57 7.10
N CYS A 149 -8.47 -9.09 7.00
CA CYS A 149 -9.53 -8.94 7.99
C CYS A 149 -9.39 -9.88 9.20
N VAL A 150 -8.41 -10.79 9.22
CA VAL A 150 -8.37 -11.96 10.13
C VAL A 150 -9.69 -12.76 10.04
N GLY A 151 -10.15 -12.94 8.79
CA GLY A 151 -11.40 -13.63 8.46
C GLY A 151 -11.26 -15.14 8.44
N ASN A 152 -12.29 -15.80 7.89
CA ASN A 152 -12.32 -17.26 7.78
C ASN A 152 -11.29 -17.74 6.75
N LEU A 153 -10.26 -18.46 7.21
CA LEU A 153 -9.14 -18.90 6.36
C LEU A 153 -9.57 -19.96 5.35
N GLU A 154 -10.58 -20.78 5.67
CA GLU A 154 -11.18 -21.74 4.73
C GLU A 154 -11.86 -21.00 3.55
N GLU A 155 -12.50 -19.86 3.79
CA GLU A 155 -13.07 -19.00 2.74
C GLU A 155 -11.97 -18.38 1.86
N ALA A 156 -10.86 -17.95 2.47
CA ALA A 156 -9.71 -17.45 1.72
C ALA A 156 -9.11 -18.53 0.81
N VAL A 157 -8.92 -19.76 1.32
CA VAL A 157 -8.46 -20.91 0.52
C VAL A 157 -9.42 -21.20 -0.63
N ALA A 158 -10.74 -21.14 -0.41
CA ALA A 158 -11.71 -21.33 -1.49
C ALA A 158 -11.53 -20.29 -2.60
N ALA A 159 -11.33 -19.01 -2.25
CA ALA A 159 -11.06 -17.96 -3.23
C ALA A 159 -9.74 -18.17 -3.98
N TYR A 160 -8.66 -18.52 -3.27
CA TYR A 160 -7.37 -18.80 -3.90
C TYR A 160 -7.39 -20.00 -4.85
N ARG A 161 -8.19 -21.04 -4.54
CA ARG A 161 -8.37 -22.18 -5.46
C ARG A 161 -8.98 -21.73 -6.78
N VAL A 162 -10.04 -20.92 -6.73
CA VAL A 162 -10.66 -20.37 -7.96
C VAL A 162 -9.64 -19.51 -8.72
N ALA A 163 -8.88 -18.67 -8.03
CA ALA A 163 -7.82 -17.86 -8.64
C ALA A 163 -6.74 -18.72 -9.32
N PHE A 164 -6.33 -19.81 -8.66
CA PHE A 164 -5.31 -20.73 -9.15
C PHE A 164 -5.77 -21.51 -10.38
N ASP A 165 -7.01 -22.00 -10.36
CA ASP A 165 -7.60 -22.74 -11.48
C ASP A 165 -7.73 -21.86 -12.73
N LEU A 166 -8.24 -20.62 -12.58
CA LEU A 166 -8.34 -19.64 -13.67
C LEU A 166 -6.98 -19.31 -14.32
N ARG A 167 -5.88 -19.34 -13.56
CA ARG A 167 -4.53 -19.10 -14.12
C ARG A 167 -3.94 -20.32 -14.82
N ASN A 168 -4.21 -21.52 -14.30
CA ASN A 168 -3.74 -22.74 -14.97
C ASN A 168 -4.44 -22.92 -16.32
N GLU A 169 -5.68 -22.46 -16.45
CA GLU A 169 -6.39 -22.42 -17.74
C GLU A 169 -5.81 -21.40 -18.73
N SER A 170 -5.12 -20.35 -18.25
CA SER A 170 -4.59 -19.26 -19.09
C SER A 170 -3.15 -19.46 -19.59
N ASP A 171 -2.57 -20.66 -19.48
CA ASP A 171 -1.16 -21.00 -19.83
C ASP A 171 -0.08 -20.06 -19.22
N SER A 172 -0.45 -19.31 -18.17
CA SER A 172 0.39 -18.31 -17.51
C SER A 172 0.29 -18.52 -15.99
N PRO A 173 1.06 -19.47 -15.43
CA PRO A 173 1.01 -19.77 -14.01
C PRO A 173 1.46 -18.57 -13.18
N SER A 174 0.59 -18.04 -12.32
CA SER A 174 0.97 -17.03 -11.34
C SER A 174 1.58 -17.72 -10.12
N GLY A 175 2.91 -17.67 -9.98
CA GLY A 175 3.59 -18.20 -8.80
C GLY A 175 3.15 -17.51 -7.50
N THR A 176 2.70 -16.26 -7.56
CA THR A 176 2.18 -15.51 -6.41
C THR A 176 0.86 -16.10 -5.89
N ILE A 177 -0.09 -16.45 -6.77
CA ILE A 177 -1.38 -17.04 -6.34
C ILE A 177 -1.14 -18.43 -5.73
N ALA A 178 -0.26 -19.22 -6.34
CA ALA A 178 0.14 -20.52 -5.80
C ALA A 178 0.80 -20.37 -4.41
N PHE A 179 1.59 -19.31 -4.23
CA PHE A 179 2.23 -19.00 -2.95
C PHE A 179 1.19 -18.63 -1.89
N HIS A 180 0.25 -17.72 -2.18
CA HIS A 180 -0.82 -17.36 -1.25
C HIS A 180 -1.66 -18.58 -0.84
N LEU A 181 -2.05 -19.41 -1.82
CA LEU A 181 -2.78 -20.66 -1.58
C LEU A 181 -1.97 -21.61 -0.69
N GLY A 182 -0.69 -21.83 -0.99
CA GLY A 182 0.18 -22.71 -0.22
C GLY A 182 0.35 -22.24 1.23
N VAL A 183 0.58 -20.94 1.45
CA VAL A 183 0.68 -20.37 2.81
C VAL A 183 -0.62 -20.57 3.58
N ALA A 184 -1.77 -20.32 2.96
CA ALA A 184 -3.08 -20.48 3.60
C ALA A 184 -3.39 -21.95 3.93
N LEU A 185 -3.09 -22.89 3.01
CA LEU A 185 -3.25 -24.34 3.22
C LEU A 185 -2.39 -24.85 4.38
N GLU A 186 -1.12 -24.46 4.44
CA GLU A 186 -0.23 -24.87 5.53
C GLU A 186 -0.76 -24.36 6.88
N ARG A 187 -1.25 -23.12 6.93
CA ARG A 187 -1.83 -22.53 8.14
C ARG A 187 -3.14 -23.19 8.57
N LEU A 188 -3.89 -23.83 7.65
CA LEU A 188 -5.05 -24.68 7.95
C LEU A 188 -4.68 -26.10 8.39
N GLY A 189 -3.41 -26.51 8.27
CA GLY A 189 -2.95 -27.88 8.55
C GLY A 189 -3.11 -28.83 7.36
N MET A 190 -3.34 -28.31 6.15
CA MET A 190 -3.42 -29.11 4.91
C MET A 190 -2.03 -29.29 4.29
N GLU A 191 -1.12 -29.91 5.06
CA GLU A 191 0.33 -29.92 4.78
C GLU A 191 0.70 -30.60 3.46
N GLU A 192 0.06 -31.72 3.11
CA GLU A 192 0.38 -32.46 1.88
C GLU A 192 0.10 -31.62 0.62
N GLU A 193 -1.04 -30.93 0.58
CA GLU A 193 -1.40 -30.08 -0.55
C GLU A 193 -0.53 -28.82 -0.61
N ALA A 194 -0.25 -28.22 0.56
CA ALA A 194 0.65 -27.08 0.64
C ALA A 194 2.06 -27.43 0.13
N GLU A 195 2.61 -28.58 0.50
CA GLU A 195 3.97 -28.97 0.10
C GLU A 195 4.09 -29.20 -1.41
N VAL A 196 3.04 -29.71 -2.08
CA VAL A 196 3.03 -29.84 -3.55
C VAL A 196 3.21 -28.47 -4.22
N LEU A 197 2.49 -27.45 -3.74
CA LEU A 197 2.62 -26.08 -4.25
C LEU A 197 3.99 -25.48 -3.90
N MET A 198 4.43 -25.63 -2.65
CA MET A 198 5.69 -25.08 -2.16
C MET A 198 6.91 -25.69 -2.86
N ASP A 199 6.94 -27.01 -3.10
CA ASP A 199 8.04 -27.66 -3.81
C ASP A 199 8.10 -27.23 -5.28
N ARG A 200 6.94 -27.04 -5.93
CA ARG A 200 6.87 -26.47 -7.28
C ARG A 200 7.48 -25.07 -7.33
N LEU A 201 7.11 -24.20 -6.39
CA LEU A 201 7.65 -22.83 -6.30
C LEU A 201 9.14 -22.82 -6.00
N ARG A 202 9.59 -23.69 -5.08
CA ARG A 202 11.00 -23.84 -4.68
C ARG A 202 11.91 -24.24 -5.84
N ARG A 203 11.40 -25.03 -6.79
CA ARG A 203 12.13 -25.49 -7.99
C ARG A 203 11.98 -24.57 -9.21
N SER A 204 11.18 -23.52 -9.10
CA SER A 204 10.94 -22.57 -10.19
C SER A 204 11.97 -21.44 -10.20
N GLU A 205 11.70 -20.35 -10.93
CA GLU A 205 12.59 -19.20 -11.02
C GLU A 205 12.83 -18.53 -9.65
N ALA A 206 13.93 -17.78 -9.55
CA ALA A 206 14.34 -17.13 -8.32
C ALA A 206 13.26 -16.19 -7.73
N SER A 207 12.43 -15.60 -8.59
CA SER A 207 11.30 -14.72 -8.23
C SER A 207 10.22 -15.41 -7.40
N TYR A 208 10.09 -16.73 -7.47
CA TYR A 208 9.11 -17.50 -6.71
C TYR A 208 9.76 -18.36 -5.62
N ALA A 209 10.96 -18.88 -5.86
CA ALA A 209 11.71 -19.59 -4.83
C ALA A 209 11.98 -18.71 -3.59
N CYS A 210 12.19 -17.40 -3.79
CA CYS A 210 12.35 -16.45 -2.69
C CYS A 210 11.10 -16.27 -1.83
N LEU A 211 9.89 -16.49 -2.38
CA LEU A 211 8.63 -16.40 -1.63
C LEU A 211 8.56 -17.55 -0.61
N VAL A 212 8.83 -18.78 -1.04
CA VAL A 212 8.86 -19.98 -0.18
C VAL A 212 9.89 -19.80 0.93
N ASP A 213 11.05 -19.27 0.57
CA ASP A 213 12.15 -19.00 1.48
C ASP A 213 11.81 -17.93 2.53
N SER A 214 11.14 -16.86 2.10
CA SER A 214 10.62 -15.80 2.98
C SER A 214 9.56 -16.33 3.93
N TRP A 215 8.63 -17.16 3.43
CA TRP A 215 7.64 -17.83 4.28
C TRP A 215 8.29 -18.74 5.31
N GLY A 216 9.32 -19.51 4.95
CA GLY A 216 10.09 -20.30 5.89
C GLY A 216 10.65 -19.46 7.05
N TYR A 217 11.13 -18.25 6.74
CA TYR A 217 11.61 -17.31 7.74
C TYR A 217 10.48 -16.77 8.65
N VAL A 218 9.39 -16.30 8.07
CA VAL A 218 8.21 -15.82 8.80
C VAL A 218 7.69 -16.91 9.74
N ARG A 219 7.43 -18.11 9.20
CA ARG A 219 6.95 -19.27 9.94
C ARG A 219 7.84 -19.62 11.13
N TRP A 220 9.17 -19.61 10.95
CA TRP A 220 10.09 -19.86 12.06
C TRP A 220 9.94 -18.82 13.18
N HIS A 221 9.83 -17.54 12.82
CA HIS A 221 9.69 -16.44 13.79
C HIS A 221 8.29 -16.31 14.39
N THR A 222 7.27 -16.90 13.77
CA THR A 222 5.90 -16.92 14.27
C THR A 222 5.45 -18.26 14.84
N ARG A 223 6.30 -19.30 14.89
CA ARG A 223 5.98 -20.68 15.32
C ARG A 223 5.33 -20.86 16.70
N ARG A 224 5.37 -19.83 17.55
CA ARG A 224 4.75 -19.82 18.89
C ARG A 224 3.38 -19.12 18.91
N LYS A 225 2.96 -18.52 17.80
CA LYS A 225 1.66 -17.87 17.62
C LYS A 225 0.71 -18.85 16.92
N ASP A 226 -0.58 -18.70 17.19
CA ASP A 226 -1.60 -19.42 16.45
C ASP A 226 -1.56 -19.00 14.96
N SER A 227 -1.36 -19.96 14.06
CA SER A 227 -1.26 -19.72 12.63
C SER A 227 -2.52 -19.07 12.06
N LYS A 228 -3.70 -19.33 12.64
CA LYS A 228 -4.97 -18.76 12.20
C LYS A 228 -5.12 -17.28 12.58
N GLN A 229 -4.37 -16.82 13.57
CA GLN A 229 -4.42 -15.43 14.05
C GLN A 229 -3.34 -14.53 13.43
N LEU A 230 -2.45 -15.08 12.60
CA LEU A 230 -1.45 -14.29 11.89
C LEU A 230 -2.13 -13.42 10.82
N ASN A 231 -1.94 -12.11 10.90
CA ASN A 231 -2.29 -11.20 9.82
C ASN A 231 -1.04 -10.95 8.96
N LEU A 232 -0.96 -11.63 7.82
CA LEU A 232 0.19 -11.57 6.89
C LEU A 232 -0.09 -10.71 5.66
N TYR A 233 -1.29 -10.13 5.55
CA TYR A 233 -1.75 -9.40 4.36
C TYR A 233 -2.21 -7.97 4.69
N MET A 234 -1.71 -7.43 5.80
CA MET A 234 -1.88 -6.03 6.15
C MET A 234 -1.30 -5.14 5.03
N GLY A 235 -2.11 -4.17 4.59
CA GLY A 235 -1.67 -3.10 3.70
C GLY A 235 -0.62 -2.17 4.34
N THR A 236 0.04 -1.35 3.52
CA THR A 236 1.13 -0.47 3.98
C THR A 236 0.69 0.43 5.11
N ARG A 237 -0.49 1.03 5.03
CA ARG A 237 -0.99 1.90 6.10
C ARG A 237 -1.19 1.15 7.43
N ASN A 238 -1.69 -0.09 7.40
CA ASN A 238 -1.84 -0.91 8.61
C ASN A 238 -0.49 -1.26 9.23
N MET A 239 0.52 -1.56 8.40
CA MET A 239 1.88 -1.80 8.87
C MET A 239 2.48 -0.54 9.51
N LEU A 240 2.34 0.62 8.87
CA LEU A 240 2.79 1.89 9.44
C LEU A 240 2.06 2.22 10.74
N GLN A 241 0.75 2.00 10.79
CA GLN A 241 -0.05 2.21 12.01
C GLN A 241 0.44 1.33 13.16
N LEU A 242 0.63 0.02 12.95
CA LEU A 242 1.17 -0.88 13.96
C LEU A 242 2.55 -0.43 14.46
N GLY A 243 3.40 0.06 13.54
CA GLY A 243 4.71 0.59 13.87
C GLY A 243 4.64 1.88 14.72
N ILE A 244 3.82 2.84 14.33
CA ILE A 244 3.62 4.11 15.05
C ILE A 244 3.00 3.87 16.44
N GLU A 245 1.96 3.05 16.53
CA GLU A 245 1.34 2.69 17.81
C GLU A 245 2.36 2.04 18.75
N SER A 246 3.24 1.19 18.21
CA SER A 246 4.31 0.54 18.99
C SER A 246 5.45 1.47 19.41
N ALA A 247 5.62 2.61 18.74
CA ALA A 247 6.66 3.59 19.03
C ALA A 247 6.17 4.73 19.93
N MET A 248 4.87 4.76 20.25
CA MET A 248 4.21 5.96 20.78
C MET A 248 4.77 6.42 22.13
N ASP A 249 5.26 5.49 22.97
CA ASP A 249 5.90 5.82 24.24
C ASP A 249 7.16 6.67 24.01
N LEU A 250 8.04 6.27 23.08
CA LEU A 250 9.23 7.06 22.73
C LEU A 250 8.89 8.35 21.98
N VAL A 251 7.85 8.34 21.15
CA VAL A 251 7.40 9.56 20.43
C VAL A 251 6.93 10.62 21.43
N LYS A 252 6.10 10.25 22.42
CA LYS A 252 5.47 11.20 23.34
C LYS A 252 6.33 11.56 24.54
N GLU A 253 6.98 10.58 25.17
CA GLU A 253 7.68 10.79 26.43
C GLU A 253 9.09 11.35 26.25
N ALA A 254 9.75 10.98 25.15
CA ALA A 254 11.14 11.35 24.89
C ALA A 254 11.31 12.38 23.75
N ASP A 255 10.21 12.90 23.18
CA ASP A 255 10.25 13.72 21.96
C ASP A 255 11.12 13.03 20.88
N GLY A 256 10.92 11.71 20.76
CA GLY A 256 11.77 10.85 19.96
C GLY A 256 11.66 11.14 18.46
N LEU A 257 12.76 10.94 17.75
CA LEU A 257 12.86 11.18 16.32
C LEU A 257 11.96 10.21 15.56
N VAL A 258 11.16 10.76 14.65
CA VAL A 258 10.38 10.02 13.66
C VAL A 258 10.97 10.30 12.29
N CYS A 259 11.42 9.25 11.63
CA CYS A 259 12.14 9.35 10.36
C CYS A 259 11.54 8.43 9.29
N GLU A 260 11.56 8.91 8.05
CA GLU A 260 11.31 8.11 6.86
C GLU A 260 12.51 8.22 5.92
N PHE A 261 12.98 7.10 5.41
CA PHE A 261 14.09 6.98 4.47
C PHE A 261 13.58 6.32 3.20
N GLY A 262 13.67 7.01 2.07
CA GLY A 262 12.94 6.62 0.86
C GLY A 262 11.52 7.21 0.85
N VAL A 263 11.42 8.49 0.49
CA VAL A 263 10.18 9.28 0.43
C VAL A 263 9.50 9.17 -0.95
N ALA A 264 10.30 9.19 -2.03
CA ALA A 264 9.81 9.29 -3.42
C ALA A 264 8.71 10.35 -3.58
N SER A 265 7.51 9.97 -4.03
CA SER A 265 6.37 10.88 -4.23
C SER A 265 5.63 11.26 -2.94
N GLY A 266 6.08 10.76 -1.78
CA GLY A 266 5.54 11.04 -0.46
C GLY A 266 4.28 10.25 -0.11
N ARG A 267 4.03 9.11 -0.76
CA ARG A 267 2.84 8.27 -0.54
C ARG A 267 2.75 7.81 0.93
N SER A 268 3.80 7.18 1.44
CA SER A 268 3.90 6.72 2.83
C SER A 268 4.05 7.88 3.81
N THR A 269 4.74 8.95 3.43
CA THR A 269 4.85 10.17 4.24
C THR A 269 3.47 10.76 4.58
N ARG A 270 2.55 10.82 3.61
CA ARG A 270 1.16 11.27 3.85
C ARG A 270 0.41 10.34 4.79
N MET A 271 0.64 9.03 4.68
CA MET A 271 0.05 8.07 5.63
C MET A 271 0.58 8.29 7.05
N LEU A 272 1.90 8.47 7.19
CA LEU A 272 2.54 8.75 8.47
C LEU A 272 2.02 10.04 9.09
N GLN A 273 1.93 11.14 8.33
CA GLN A 273 1.36 12.41 8.81
C GLN A 273 -0.05 12.25 9.36
N GLU A 274 -0.90 11.43 8.74
CA GLU A 274 -2.25 11.17 9.22
C GLU A 274 -2.31 10.26 10.46
N LEU A 275 -1.26 9.50 10.74
CA LEU A 275 -1.17 8.56 11.86
C LEU A 275 -0.47 9.16 13.09
N LEU A 276 0.38 10.17 12.88
CA LEU A 276 1.17 10.82 13.91
C LEU A 276 0.37 11.91 14.65
N PRO A 277 0.76 12.24 15.89
CA PRO A 277 0.29 13.46 16.56
C PRO A 277 0.57 14.71 15.71
N LEU A 278 -0.31 15.72 15.76
CA LEU A 278 -0.24 16.93 14.93
C LEU A 278 1.02 17.77 15.16
N ASP A 279 1.63 17.67 16.34
CA ASP A 279 2.85 18.36 16.75
C ASP A 279 4.13 17.52 16.56
N CYS A 280 4.00 16.31 16.01
CA CYS A 280 5.13 15.42 15.79
C CYS A 280 5.84 15.74 14.47
N MET A 281 7.13 16.10 14.56
CA MET A 281 7.99 16.36 13.41
C MET A 281 8.40 15.05 12.70
N LEU A 282 7.97 14.89 11.44
CA LEU A 282 8.41 13.81 10.56
C LEU A 282 9.59 14.27 9.70
N ASN A 283 10.70 13.54 9.77
CA ASN A 283 11.92 13.83 9.01
C ASN A 283 12.06 12.86 7.83
N GLY A 284 11.85 13.34 6.61
CA GLY A 284 11.97 12.54 5.38
C GLY A 284 13.33 12.71 4.72
N PHE A 285 13.99 11.62 4.37
CA PHE A 285 15.29 11.59 3.71
C PHE A 285 15.17 10.89 2.36
N ASP A 286 15.63 11.54 1.29
CA ASP A 286 15.61 10.96 -0.06
C ASP A 286 16.59 11.70 -0.98
N THR A 287 17.02 11.06 -2.05
CA THR A 287 17.78 11.74 -3.12
C THR A 287 16.86 12.57 -4.03
N PHE A 288 15.57 12.21 -4.11
CA PHE A 288 14.54 12.64 -5.08
C PHE A 288 14.93 12.41 -6.55
N THR A 289 16.12 11.85 -6.77
CA THR A 289 16.70 11.51 -8.07
C THR A 289 16.66 10.00 -8.32
N GLY A 290 16.00 9.25 -7.43
CA GLY A 290 15.83 7.81 -7.52
C GLY A 290 17.03 7.03 -6.99
N LEU A 291 17.09 5.74 -7.34
CA LEU A 291 18.14 4.85 -6.89
C LEU A 291 19.54 5.37 -7.30
N PRO A 292 20.50 5.47 -6.37
CA PRO A 292 21.85 5.94 -6.70
C PRO A 292 22.64 4.93 -7.54
N LEU A 293 22.28 3.65 -7.46
CA LEU A 293 22.88 2.54 -8.20
C LEU A 293 21.77 1.61 -8.72
N PRO A 294 22.02 0.85 -9.81
CA PRO A 294 21.08 -0.16 -10.26
C PRO A 294 20.84 -1.22 -9.16
N TRP A 295 19.61 -1.73 -9.10
CA TRP A 295 19.22 -2.77 -8.16
C TRP A 295 18.32 -3.80 -8.85
N GLN A 296 18.76 -5.06 -8.89
CA GLN A 296 18.14 -6.10 -9.70
C GLN A 296 17.90 -5.60 -11.14
N ASP A 297 16.67 -5.66 -11.64
CA ASP A 297 16.27 -5.20 -12.98
C ASP A 297 15.95 -3.69 -13.04
N LEU A 298 16.05 -2.98 -11.91
CA LEU A 298 15.80 -1.55 -11.83
C LEU A 298 17.09 -0.76 -12.13
N PRO A 299 17.10 0.11 -13.16
CA PRO A 299 18.24 0.97 -13.42
C PRO A 299 18.43 2.03 -12.32
N ALA A 300 19.64 2.61 -12.28
CA ALA A 300 19.85 3.83 -11.49
C ALA A 300 18.86 4.92 -11.94
N GLY A 301 18.35 5.69 -10.98
CA GLY A 301 17.29 6.68 -11.20
C GLY A 301 15.86 6.13 -11.15
N SER A 302 15.65 4.82 -11.00
CA SER A 302 14.32 4.28 -10.70
C SER A 302 13.72 4.95 -9.47
N PHE A 303 12.40 5.17 -9.50
CA PHE A 303 11.63 5.92 -8.48
C PHE A 303 11.98 7.41 -8.36
N SER A 304 12.72 7.99 -9.31
CA SER A 304 12.95 9.43 -9.33
C SER A 304 11.64 10.23 -9.45
N THR A 305 11.59 11.34 -8.73
CA THR A 305 10.58 12.39 -8.89
C THR A 305 11.14 13.57 -9.70
N ASP A 306 12.16 13.33 -10.53
CA ASP A 306 12.92 14.36 -11.26
C ASP A 306 13.49 15.45 -10.34
N GLY A 307 13.84 15.08 -9.10
CA GLY A 307 14.32 15.99 -8.06
C GLY A 307 13.20 16.78 -7.36
N ALA A 308 11.93 16.56 -7.69
CA ALA A 308 10.82 17.23 -7.05
C ALA A 308 10.59 16.69 -5.64
N ILE A 309 10.73 17.56 -4.65
CA ILE A 309 10.36 17.28 -3.26
C ILE A 309 8.83 17.37 -3.15
N PRO A 310 8.15 16.37 -2.56
CA PRO A 310 6.69 16.39 -2.47
C PRO A 310 6.20 17.53 -1.57
N ASN A 311 5.16 18.23 -2.01
CA ASN A 311 4.45 19.20 -1.18
C ASN A 311 3.46 18.45 -0.27
N ILE A 312 3.72 18.49 1.04
CA ILE A 312 2.92 17.83 2.08
C ILE A 312 2.65 18.86 3.17
N GLU A 313 1.38 18.99 3.55
CA GLU A 313 0.97 19.82 4.68
C GLU A 313 1.31 19.14 6.00
N GLY A 314 1.64 19.93 7.03
CA GLY A 314 1.94 19.46 8.38
C GLY A 314 3.40 19.60 8.77
N GLU A 315 3.76 19.01 9.91
CA GLU A 315 5.10 19.07 10.49
C GLU A 315 6.02 18.03 9.82
N VAL A 316 6.42 18.33 8.57
CA VAL A 316 7.34 17.51 7.78
C VAL A 316 8.54 18.32 7.35
N LYS A 317 9.73 17.72 7.45
CA LYS A 317 10.96 18.29 6.91
C LYS A 317 11.71 17.29 6.06
N PHE A 318 12.08 17.72 4.85
CA PHE A 318 12.82 16.91 3.90
C PHE A 318 14.31 17.24 3.87
N TYR A 319 15.12 16.20 3.71
CA TYR A 319 16.57 16.26 3.56
C TYR A 319 16.93 15.59 2.24
N SER A 320 17.27 16.42 1.24
CA SER A 320 17.63 15.95 -0.10
C SER A 320 19.11 15.61 -0.17
N GLY A 321 19.43 14.35 -0.51
CA GLY A 321 20.79 13.88 -0.70
C GLY A 321 20.97 12.40 -0.36
N LEU A 322 22.22 11.93 -0.41
CA LEU A 322 22.57 10.58 0.03
C LEU A 322 22.51 10.47 1.55
N PHE A 323 22.04 9.33 2.07
CA PHE A 323 21.88 9.10 3.51
C PHE A 323 23.16 9.34 4.32
N ARG A 324 24.31 8.86 3.82
CA ARG A 324 25.64 9.09 4.42
C ARG A 324 26.03 10.55 4.57
N ASP A 325 25.44 11.45 3.78
CA ASP A 325 25.73 12.88 3.80
C ASP A 325 24.68 13.63 4.65
N THR A 326 23.39 13.30 4.46
CA THR A 326 22.28 14.03 5.08
C THR A 326 22.06 13.67 6.55
N ILE A 327 22.20 12.40 6.94
CA ILE A 327 21.91 11.94 8.32
C ILE A 327 22.92 12.52 9.32
N PRO A 328 24.25 12.48 9.07
CA PRO A 328 25.21 13.08 10.00
C PRO A 328 25.02 14.60 10.16
N GLU A 329 24.63 15.32 9.09
CA GLU A 329 24.32 16.74 9.20
C GLU A 329 23.07 16.99 10.04
N PHE A 330 22.02 16.20 9.84
CA PHE A 330 20.79 16.25 10.62
C PHE A 330 21.04 16.01 12.11
N LEU A 331 21.74 14.93 12.46
CA LEU A 331 22.04 14.59 13.85
C LEU A 331 22.89 15.68 14.52
N ARG A 332 23.89 16.24 13.81
CA ARG A 332 24.70 17.36 14.32
C ARG A 332 23.86 18.61 14.62
N LYS A 333 22.78 18.86 13.87
CA LYS A 333 21.87 19.99 14.15
C LYS A 333 21.03 19.71 15.39
N ILE A 334 20.57 18.48 15.57
CA ILE A 334 19.84 18.06 16.76
C ILE A 334 20.73 18.15 18.01
N GLU A 335 21.94 17.60 17.96
CA GLU A 335 22.90 17.57 19.08
C GLU A 335 23.24 18.96 19.61
N LYS A 336 23.26 19.98 18.74
CA LYS A 336 23.49 21.38 19.15
C LYS A 336 22.33 21.97 19.97
N THR A 337 21.14 21.41 19.81
CA THR A 337 19.92 21.86 20.50
C THR A 337 19.54 20.97 21.68
N GLU A 338 20.11 19.77 21.76
CA GLU A 338 19.92 18.84 22.86
C GLU A 338 20.79 19.21 24.06
N THR A 339 20.29 18.89 25.25
CA THR A 339 21.07 18.84 26.49
C THR A 339 21.17 17.37 26.92
N GLU A 340 22.06 17.04 27.86
CA GLU A 340 22.13 15.68 28.41
C GLU A 340 20.77 15.21 28.99
N GLU A 341 19.97 16.14 29.49
CA GLU A 341 18.62 15.88 30.03
C GLU A 341 17.54 15.78 28.94
N LYS A 342 17.86 16.09 27.68
CA LYS A 342 16.92 16.14 26.55
C LYS A 342 17.48 15.41 25.32
N PHE A 343 17.94 14.18 25.53
CA PHE A 343 18.32 13.28 24.44
C PHE A 343 17.08 12.77 23.71
N ARG A 344 17.06 12.89 22.37
CA ARG A 344 15.98 12.38 21.53
C ARG A 344 16.41 11.06 20.90
N PRO A 345 15.84 9.92 21.33
CA PRO A 345 16.11 8.63 20.71
C PRO A 345 15.45 8.55 19.34
N LEU A 346 15.87 7.59 18.51
CA LEU A 346 15.09 7.18 17.34
C LEU A 346 13.86 6.41 17.84
N ALA A 347 12.68 7.04 17.80
CA ALA A 347 11.45 6.38 18.21
C ALA A 347 10.93 5.46 17.10
N PHE A 348 10.84 5.99 15.88
CA PHE A 348 10.32 5.29 14.71
C PHE A 348 11.14 5.59 13.46
N ALA A 349 11.46 4.55 12.70
CA ALA A 349 12.02 4.65 11.36
C ALA A 349 11.22 3.82 10.36
N ASN A 350 10.74 4.45 9.28
CA ASN A 350 10.34 3.74 8.06
C ASN A 350 11.53 3.73 7.09
N ILE A 351 12.13 2.56 6.85
CA ILE A 351 13.24 2.37 5.92
C ILE A 351 12.70 1.66 4.68
N ASP A 352 12.56 2.37 3.56
CA ASP A 352 12.02 1.86 2.30
C ASP A 352 12.98 2.20 1.15
N VAL A 353 14.13 1.54 1.12
CA VAL A 353 15.27 1.93 0.26
C VAL A 353 15.79 0.81 -0.63
N LEU A 354 15.22 -0.40 -0.52
CA LEU A 354 15.48 -1.61 -1.29
C LEU A 354 16.87 -2.22 -1.08
N MET A 355 17.93 -1.41 -1.14
CA MET A 355 19.31 -1.89 -1.30
C MET A 355 20.11 -1.92 0.00
N TYR A 356 20.98 -2.93 0.12
CA TYR A 356 21.91 -3.11 1.25
C TYR A 356 22.67 -1.83 1.64
N GLY A 357 23.30 -1.15 0.67
CA GLY A 357 24.19 -0.02 0.94
C GLY A 357 23.47 1.16 1.57
N SER A 358 22.29 1.50 1.07
CA SER A 358 21.44 2.56 1.63
C SER A 358 20.96 2.20 3.03
N THR A 359 20.49 0.97 3.26
CA THR A 359 20.09 0.52 4.60
C THR A 359 21.26 0.56 5.59
N LEU A 360 22.46 0.15 5.16
CA LEU A 360 23.66 0.20 5.98
C LEU A 360 24.03 1.64 6.35
N ASP A 361 24.07 2.56 5.39
CA ASP A 361 24.34 3.99 5.62
C ASP A 361 23.38 4.59 6.66
N ILE A 362 22.09 4.23 6.60
CA ILE A 362 21.07 4.67 7.57
C ILE A 362 21.35 4.11 8.96
N LEU A 363 21.49 2.79 9.07
CA LEU A 363 21.63 2.12 10.36
C LEU A 363 22.96 2.49 11.06
N GLU A 364 24.05 2.63 10.30
CA GLU A 364 25.33 3.08 10.84
C GLU A 364 25.28 4.55 11.27
N SER A 365 24.62 5.42 10.51
CA SER A 365 24.53 6.83 10.88
C SER A 365 23.62 7.05 12.10
N MET A 366 22.53 6.28 12.22
CA MET A 366 21.55 6.39 13.30
C MET A 366 21.91 5.58 14.55
N HIS A 367 23.01 4.82 14.55
CA HIS A 367 23.27 3.80 15.57
C HIS A 367 23.24 4.35 17.02
N SER A 368 23.74 5.57 17.24
CA SER A 368 23.79 6.22 18.55
C SER A 368 22.42 6.66 19.08
N ARG A 369 21.38 6.61 18.23
CA ARG A 369 19.99 6.97 18.57
C ARG A 369 19.10 5.75 18.79
N VAL A 370 19.56 4.56 18.42
CA VAL A 370 18.81 3.31 18.62
C VAL A 370 18.85 2.91 20.09
N VAL A 371 17.68 2.75 20.69
CA VAL A 371 17.49 2.41 22.12
C VAL A 371 16.45 1.28 22.27
N PRO A 372 16.35 0.63 23.44
CA PRO A 372 15.21 -0.24 23.71
C PRO A 372 13.88 0.49 23.51
N GLY A 373 12.98 -0.12 22.74
CA GLY A 373 11.72 0.49 22.32
C GLY A 373 11.74 1.12 20.93
N THR A 374 12.91 1.36 20.33
CA THR A 374 13.00 1.85 18.93
C THR A 374 12.27 0.89 17.99
N ILE A 375 11.37 1.43 17.18
CA ILE A 375 10.62 0.69 16.16
C ILE A 375 11.18 1.00 14.78
N ILE A 376 11.44 -0.04 13.99
CA ILE A 376 11.89 0.09 12.60
C ILE A 376 10.97 -0.75 11.72
N THR A 377 10.35 -0.09 10.73
CA THR A 377 9.62 -0.73 9.63
C THR A 377 10.53 -0.77 8.42
N PHE A 378 10.75 -1.96 7.87
CA PHE A 378 11.47 -2.18 6.62
C PHE A 378 10.47 -2.34 5.47
N GLY A 379 10.72 -1.65 4.36
CA GLY A 379 9.87 -1.56 3.16
C GLY A 379 9.96 -2.79 2.26
N ASP A 380 11.18 -3.31 2.05
CA ASP A 380 11.45 -4.43 1.15
C ASP A 380 12.38 -5.44 1.85
N TYR A 381 11.87 -6.04 2.92
CA TYR A 381 12.66 -6.91 3.78
C TYR A 381 12.69 -8.37 3.31
N MET A 382 11.66 -8.79 2.58
CA MET A 382 11.44 -10.18 2.16
C MET A 382 10.67 -10.26 0.84
N CYS A 383 10.37 -11.46 0.35
CA CYS A 383 9.54 -11.68 -0.85
C CYS A 383 10.10 -11.03 -2.13
N HIS A 384 11.42 -10.91 -2.23
CA HIS A 384 12.14 -10.60 -3.48
C HIS A 384 13.42 -11.44 -3.59
N SER A 385 13.96 -11.59 -4.80
CA SER A 385 15.00 -12.58 -5.11
C SER A 385 16.29 -12.41 -4.31
N SER A 386 16.66 -11.16 -4.00
CA SER A 386 17.87 -10.80 -3.27
C SER A 386 17.66 -10.47 -1.78
N TRP A 387 16.49 -10.77 -1.20
CA TRP A 387 16.12 -10.30 0.15
C TRP A 387 17.16 -10.57 1.23
N ARG A 388 17.81 -11.73 1.20
CA ARG A 388 18.89 -12.06 2.15
C ARG A 388 20.18 -11.27 2.01
N GLN A 389 20.34 -10.52 0.92
CA GLN A 389 21.53 -9.73 0.60
C GLN A 389 21.31 -8.23 0.77
N ASP A 390 20.06 -7.79 0.91
CA ASP A 390 19.67 -6.38 0.96
C ASP A 390 19.36 -5.91 2.39
N GLU A 391 18.18 -5.35 2.64
CA GLU A 391 17.81 -4.74 3.93
C GLU A 391 17.99 -5.73 5.10
N PHE A 392 17.62 -7.00 4.88
CA PHE A 392 17.83 -8.09 5.84
C PHE A 392 19.30 -8.19 6.25
N ARG A 393 20.21 -8.18 5.28
CA ARG A 393 21.65 -8.36 5.54
C ARG A 393 22.19 -7.17 6.32
N ALA A 394 21.88 -5.95 5.89
CA ALA A 394 22.31 -4.73 6.57
C ALA A 394 21.83 -4.73 8.02
N TRP A 395 20.55 -5.04 8.26
CA TRP A 395 19.99 -5.16 9.60
C TRP A 395 20.75 -6.18 10.46
N ARG A 396 20.94 -7.40 9.95
CA ARG A 396 21.63 -8.48 10.68
C ARG A 396 23.08 -8.14 11.03
N GLU A 397 23.79 -7.49 10.11
CA GLU A 397 25.17 -7.04 10.33
C GLU A 397 25.24 -5.91 11.36
N CYS A 398 24.36 -4.92 11.29
CA CYS A 398 24.26 -3.84 12.27
C CYS A 398 23.88 -4.35 13.66
N CYS A 399 22.90 -5.25 13.78
CA CYS A 399 22.58 -5.85 15.08
C CYS A 399 23.78 -6.55 15.70
N LYS A 400 24.54 -7.32 14.90
CA LYS A 400 25.76 -7.97 15.39
C LYS A 400 26.84 -6.97 15.79
N ARG A 401 27.01 -5.91 15.00
CA ARG A 401 28.05 -4.89 15.19
C ARG A 401 27.79 -4.03 16.43
N PHE A 402 26.56 -3.61 16.63
CA PHE A 402 26.16 -2.69 17.69
C PHE A 402 25.57 -3.39 18.92
N GLY A 403 25.44 -4.72 18.89
CA GLY A 403 24.92 -5.49 20.03
C GLY A 403 23.40 -5.44 20.18
N TRP A 404 22.67 -5.02 19.14
CA TRP A 404 21.22 -4.90 19.21
C TRP A 404 20.53 -6.26 19.28
N SER A 405 19.65 -6.40 20.26
CA SER A 405 18.65 -7.46 20.30
C SER A 405 17.30 -6.90 19.88
N TYR A 406 16.47 -7.71 19.25
CA TYR A 406 15.20 -7.27 18.72
C TYR A 406 14.16 -8.40 18.68
N GLU A 407 12.91 -8.01 18.53
CA GLU A 407 11.79 -8.90 18.23
C GLU A 407 11.04 -8.43 16.98
N TYR A 408 10.41 -9.37 16.27
CA TYR A 408 9.51 -9.06 15.17
C TYR A 408 8.09 -8.84 15.71
N ILE A 409 7.52 -7.67 15.45
CA ILE A 409 6.15 -7.33 15.88
C ILE A 409 5.14 -7.43 14.74
N GLY A 410 5.57 -7.31 13.48
CA GLY A 410 4.69 -7.41 12.31
C GLY A 410 5.41 -7.95 11.07
N PHE A 411 4.67 -8.69 10.25
CA PHE A 411 5.07 -9.20 8.94
C PHE A 411 3.94 -8.96 7.95
N SER A 412 4.25 -8.49 6.75
CA SER A 412 3.30 -8.47 5.63
C SER A 412 3.94 -9.09 4.40
N LEU A 413 3.38 -10.22 3.94
CA LEU A 413 3.75 -10.84 2.68
C LEU A 413 3.24 -10.01 1.49
N ALA A 414 2.14 -9.30 1.67
CA ALA A 414 1.52 -8.45 0.64
C ALA A 414 2.38 -7.23 0.29
N THR A 415 2.91 -6.56 1.32
CA THR A 415 3.72 -5.34 1.14
C THR A 415 5.20 -5.60 1.31
N LYS A 416 5.60 -6.84 1.62
CA LYS A 416 6.97 -7.27 1.91
C LYS A 416 7.58 -6.67 3.18
N GLN A 417 6.77 -5.94 3.94
CA GLN A 417 7.22 -5.18 5.09
C GLN A 417 7.43 -6.05 6.33
N VAL A 418 8.38 -5.62 7.15
CA VAL A 418 8.65 -6.18 8.47
C VAL A 418 8.79 -5.06 9.48
N ILE A 419 8.25 -5.27 10.67
CA ILE A 419 8.41 -4.34 11.77
C ILE A 419 9.18 -5.04 12.89
N VAL A 420 10.28 -4.40 13.31
CA VAL A 420 11.09 -4.82 14.45
C VAL A 420 10.98 -3.83 15.59
N ARG A 421 11.05 -4.36 16.81
CA ARG A 421 11.28 -3.59 18.03
C ARG A 421 12.64 -3.95 18.60
N VAL A 422 13.47 -2.95 18.87
CA VAL A 422 14.73 -3.14 19.57
C VAL A 422 14.44 -3.38 21.06
N THR A 423 15.00 -4.45 21.62
CA THR A 423 14.80 -4.87 23.01
C THR A 423 16.02 -4.66 23.89
N SER A 424 17.19 -4.50 23.28
CA SER A 424 18.46 -4.13 23.93
C SER A 424 19.31 -3.40 22.90
N ALA A 425 20.00 -2.33 23.30
CA ALA A 425 20.91 -1.58 22.45
C ALA A 425 22.19 -1.19 23.18
#